data_AF-A0A7L1YI91-F1
#
_entry.id   AF-A0A7L1YI91-F1
#
_cell.length_a   1.000
_cell.length_b   1.000
_cell.length_c   1.000
_cell.angle_alpha   90.00
_cell.angle_beta   90.00
_cell.angle_gamma   90.00
#
_symmetry.space_group_name_H-M   'P 1'
#
loop_
_entity.id
_entity.type
_entity.pdbx_description
1 polymer ?
#
loop_
_entity_poly.entity_id
_entity_poly.type
_entity_poly.pdbx_seq_one_letter_code
_entity_poly.pdbx_strand_id
1 'polypeptide(L)'
;RYVVLTTKHHEGFTNWGSPRSWNWNSVDTGPHRDLVGELGQALRERNLHYGLYHSLMEWFNPLYLADKKSGFKTQDFVLKKMMPELYDLVLKYKPDLIWSDGDWEAPDSYWNSTSFLAWLYNDSPVKDTVVVNDRWGQGCSCHHGGFYNCADKYQPGTLPGHKWEMCSSLDRLSWGYRSNMSIAEVMDEASIIQELVQTVSLGGNYLLNVGPTKEGVIVPIFQERLLALGRWLDTNGEAIYESQPWRVQVENSTDTVWYTAKGPAVYAIFLLWPRDSLLELCSPLPSPATRVTMLGYAGALKWQESPGKGLLITLPYLPPSPVPQSGWALKLEGVQ
;
A
#
# COMPACT_ATOMS: atom_id res chain seq x y z
N ARG A 1 6.04 3.63 7.27
CA ARG A 1 4.66 3.09 7.43
C ARG A 1 3.69 4.26 7.45
N TYR A 2 2.54 4.15 6.80
CA TYR A 2 1.70 5.30 6.50
C TYR A 2 0.22 4.92 6.45
N VAL A 3 -0.64 5.94 6.55
CA VAL A 3 -2.07 5.85 6.29
C VAL A 3 -2.42 6.92 5.27
N VAL A 4 -3.27 6.59 4.30
CA VAL A 4 -3.76 7.52 3.28
C VAL A 4 -5.26 7.75 3.50
N LEU A 5 -5.67 9.01 3.67
CA LEU A 5 -7.07 9.37 3.81
C LEU A 5 -7.62 10.02 2.54
N THR A 6 -8.79 9.56 2.10
CA THR A 6 -9.59 10.24 1.08
C THR A 6 -10.03 11.62 1.56
N THR A 7 -9.34 12.67 1.10
CA THR A 7 -9.71 14.06 1.40
C THR A 7 -10.96 14.46 0.63
N LYS A 8 -11.02 14.06 -0.64
CA LYS A 8 -12.11 14.28 -1.59
C LYS A 8 -12.10 13.15 -2.60
N HIS A 9 -13.25 12.53 -2.82
CA HIS A 9 -13.44 11.55 -3.88
C HIS A 9 -14.25 12.17 -5.03
N HIS A 10 -14.59 11.40 -6.06
CA HIS A 10 -15.17 11.90 -7.30
C HIS A 10 -16.51 12.64 -7.15
N GLU A 11 -17.26 12.38 -6.08
CA GLU A 11 -18.49 13.11 -5.76
C GLU A 11 -18.26 14.56 -5.28
N GLY A 12 -17.01 14.92 -4.96
CA GLY A 12 -16.60 16.28 -4.63
C GLY A 12 -16.82 16.71 -3.17
N PHE A 13 -17.29 15.82 -2.30
CA PHE A 13 -17.42 16.12 -0.87
C PHE A 13 -16.04 16.13 -0.21
N THR A 14 -15.69 17.23 0.48
CA THR A 14 -14.39 17.32 1.15
C THR A 14 -14.50 16.95 2.63
N ASN A 15 -13.64 16.05 3.10
CA ASN A 15 -13.50 15.65 4.52
C ASN A 15 -12.77 16.70 5.39
N TRP A 16 -12.68 17.93 4.89
CA TRP A 16 -12.25 19.12 5.61
C TRP A 16 -12.99 20.35 5.10
N GLY A 17 -12.97 21.43 5.89
CA GLY A 17 -13.53 22.73 5.52
C GLY A 17 -12.74 23.43 4.41
N SER A 18 -12.88 22.96 3.17
CA SER A 18 -12.26 23.56 1.98
C SER A 18 -12.89 24.93 1.69
N PRO A 19 -12.08 25.98 1.44
CA PRO A 19 -12.58 27.28 0.99
C PRO A 19 -13.30 27.23 -0.36
N ARG A 20 -13.17 26.13 -1.11
CA ARG A 20 -13.77 25.92 -2.43
C ARG A 20 -14.96 24.95 -2.41
N SER A 21 -15.29 24.37 -1.27
CA SER A 21 -16.41 23.42 -1.08
C SER A 21 -17.42 23.94 -0.06
N TRP A 22 -17.73 25.24 -0.10
CA TRP A 22 -18.68 25.83 0.85
C TRP A 22 -19.99 25.03 0.88
N ASN A 23 -20.42 24.65 2.09
CA ASN A 23 -21.63 23.86 2.35
C ASN A 23 -21.67 22.44 1.73
N TRP A 24 -20.53 21.95 1.22
CA TRP A 24 -20.37 20.57 0.71
C TRP A 24 -19.07 19.96 1.25
N ASN A 25 -18.95 19.99 2.58
CA ASN A 25 -17.80 19.47 3.30
C ASN A 25 -18.17 19.02 4.72
N SER A 26 -17.26 18.29 5.36
CA SER A 26 -17.48 17.68 6.69
C SER A 26 -17.54 18.66 7.86
N VAL A 27 -17.09 19.91 7.69
CA VAL A 27 -17.13 20.96 8.72
C VAL A 27 -18.48 21.69 8.66
N ASP A 28 -18.91 22.05 7.46
CA ASP A 28 -20.17 22.77 7.24
C ASP A 28 -21.39 21.85 7.38
N THR A 29 -21.26 20.57 6.98
CA THR A 29 -22.36 19.61 6.96
C THR A 29 -21.96 18.25 7.50
N GLY A 30 -22.91 17.51 8.08
CA GLY A 30 -22.68 16.16 8.58
C GLY A 30 -21.85 16.13 9.87
N PRO A 31 -20.60 15.65 9.87
CA PRO A 31 -19.80 15.46 11.10
C PRO A 31 -19.48 16.72 11.90
N HIS A 32 -19.52 17.91 11.28
CA HIS A 32 -19.06 19.19 11.83
C HIS A 32 -17.63 19.17 12.39
N ARG A 33 -16.74 18.46 11.68
CA ARG A 33 -15.36 18.17 12.08
C ARG A 33 -14.39 18.22 10.91
N ASP A 34 -13.15 18.62 11.21
CA ASP A 34 -12.04 18.58 10.26
C ASP A 34 -11.39 17.20 10.31
N LEU A 35 -11.98 16.23 9.59
CA LEU A 35 -11.56 14.83 9.66
C LEU A 35 -10.14 14.64 9.14
N VAL A 36 -9.77 15.40 8.11
CA VAL A 36 -8.42 15.42 7.53
C VAL A 36 -7.39 15.86 8.59
N GLY A 37 -7.62 17.00 9.24
CA GLY A 37 -6.73 17.52 10.26
C GLY A 37 -6.62 16.63 11.50
N GLU A 38 -7.75 16.17 12.02
CA GLU A 38 -7.82 15.36 13.24
C GLU A 38 -7.13 14.00 13.06
N LEU A 39 -7.34 13.32 11.92
CA LEU A 39 -6.62 12.08 11.64
C LEU A 39 -5.12 12.33 11.46
N GLY A 40 -4.74 13.40 10.76
CA GLY A 40 -3.34 13.76 10.58
C GLY A 40 -2.60 14.01 11.89
N GLN A 41 -3.26 14.64 12.87
CA GLN A 41 -2.72 14.78 14.22
C GLN A 41 -2.54 13.41 14.91
N ALA A 42 -3.60 12.58 14.90
CA ALA A 42 -3.59 11.28 15.56
C ALA A 42 -2.51 10.32 14.99
N LEU A 43 -2.22 10.41 13.69
CA LEU A 43 -1.17 9.60 13.04
C LEU A 43 0.24 10.06 13.43
N ARG A 44 0.47 11.37 13.50
CA ARG A 44 1.76 11.93 13.93
C ARG A 44 2.10 11.58 15.36
N GLU A 45 1.12 11.63 16.27
CA GLU A 45 1.27 11.19 17.66
C GLU A 45 1.69 9.71 17.77
N ARG A 46 1.43 8.91 16.73
CA ARG A 46 1.79 7.48 16.63
C ARG A 46 3.02 7.23 15.75
N ASN A 47 3.74 8.28 15.33
CA ASN A 47 4.88 8.19 14.42
C ASN A 47 4.56 7.44 13.10
N LEU A 48 3.35 7.65 12.56
CA LEU A 48 2.95 7.17 11.25
C LEU A 48 2.99 8.32 10.25
N HIS A 49 3.49 8.04 9.04
CA HIS A 49 3.43 9.01 7.95
C HIS A 49 1.99 9.22 7.50
N TYR A 50 1.70 10.44 7.11
CA TYR A 50 0.35 10.92 6.83
C TYR A 50 0.19 11.27 5.36
N GLY A 51 -0.54 10.41 4.64
CA GLY A 51 -0.85 10.58 3.23
C GLY A 51 -2.28 11.03 2.99
N LEU A 52 -2.48 11.71 1.87
CA LEU A 52 -3.78 12.25 1.47
C LEU A 52 -4.11 11.82 0.05
N TYR A 53 -5.22 11.11 -0.11
CA TYR A 53 -5.83 10.87 -1.41
C TYR A 53 -6.66 12.09 -1.81
N HIS A 54 -6.58 12.51 -3.06
CA HIS A 54 -7.41 13.57 -3.61
C HIS A 54 -7.79 13.29 -5.06
N SER A 55 -9.09 13.24 -5.34
CA SER A 55 -9.55 13.15 -6.72
C SER A 55 -9.41 14.49 -7.45
N LEU A 56 -8.76 14.46 -8.62
CA LEU A 56 -8.63 15.61 -9.50
C LEU A 56 -9.99 15.99 -10.11
N MET A 57 -10.86 15.03 -10.44
CA MET A 57 -12.17 15.28 -11.04
C MET A 57 -13.32 15.40 -10.02
N GLU A 58 -14.43 15.98 -10.47
CA GLU A 58 -15.71 15.98 -9.73
C GLU A 58 -16.89 15.69 -10.67
N TRP A 59 -17.60 14.58 -10.46
CA TRP A 59 -18.66 14.09 -11.36
C TRP A 59 -19.75 15.10 -11.65
N PHE A 60 -20.15 15.88 -10.64
CA PHE A 60 -21.32 16.75 -10.72
C PHE A 60 -20.97 18.24 -10.67
N ASN A 61 -19.69 18.60 -10.66
CA ASN A 61 -19.29 20.01 -10.58
C ASN A 61 -19.58 20.72 -11.91
N PRO A 62 -20.37 21.80 -11.92
CA PRO A 62 -20.73 22.49 -13.16
C PRO A 62 -19.52 23.02 -13.95
N LEU A 63 -18.45 23.43 -13.26
CA LEU A 63 -17.22 23.87 -13.93
C LEU A 63 -16.52 22.69 -14.61
N TYR A 64 -16.45 21.54 -13.93
CA TYR A 64 -15.84 20.33 -14.51
C TYR A 64 -16.62 19.87 -15.74
N LEU A 65 -17.94 19.84 -15.64
CA LEU A 65 -18.82 19.48 -16.76
C LEU A 65 -18.71 20.47 -17.93
N ALA A 66 -18.53 21.77 -17.65
CA ALA A 66 -18.30 22.78 -18.68
C ALA A 66 -16.95 22.59 -19.38
N ASP A 67 -15.88 22.39 -18.61
CA ASP A 67 -14.54 22.11 -19.14
C ASP A 67 -14.55 20.82 -19.96
N LYS A 68 -15.17 19.74 -19.47
CA LYS A 68 -15.35 18.47 -20.20
C LYS A 68 -16.14 18.67 -21.49
N LYS A 69 -17.23 19.43 -21.47
CA LYS A 69 -18.03 19.77 -22.67
C LYS A 69 -17.22 20.56 -23.71
N SER A 70 -16.25 21.35 -23.27
CA SER A 70 -15.32 22.07 -24.16
C SER A 70 -14.26 21.15 -24.80
N GLY A 71 -14.18 19.88 -24.36
CA GLY A 71 -13.08 18.98 -24.68
C GLY A 71 -11.80 19.35 -23.93
N PHE A 72 -11.93 19.83 -22.69
CA PHE A 72 -10.83 20.28 -21.81
C PHE A 72 -9.98 21.42 -22.41
N LYS A 73 -10.60 22.28 -23.23
CA LYS A 73 -9.97 23.49 -23.81
C LYS A 73 -10.03 24.69 -22.87
N THR A 74 -10.99 24.69 -21.94
CA THR A 74 -11.04 25.59 -20.80
C THR A 74 -10.55 24.88 -19.54
N GLN A 75 -10.13 25.63 -18.53
CA GLN A 75 -9.56 25.13 -17.27
C GLN A 75 -10.21 25.81 -16.05
N ASP A 76 -11.46 26.25 -16.17
CA ASP A 76 -12.14 26.98 -15.11
C ASP A 76 -12.25 26.16 -13.83
N PHE A 77 -12.54 24.86 -13.95
CA PHE A 77 -12.58 23.95 -12.81
C PHE A 77 -11.20 23.79 -12.18
N VAL A 78 -10.17 23.62 -12.99
CA VAL A 78 -8.80 23.45 -12.48
C VAL A 78 -8.36 24.69 -11.71
N LEU A 79 -8.52 25.87 -12.30
CA LEU A 79 -8.06 27.13 -11.71
C LEU A 79 -8.91 27.58 -10.51
N LYS A 80 -10.22 27.34 -10.54
CA LYS A 80 -11.15 27.84 -9.53
C LYS A 80 -11.52 26.79 -8.50
N LYS A 81 -11.25 25.50 -8.68
CA LYS A 81 -11.70 24.47 -7.74
C LYS A 81 -10.56 23.54 -7.34
N MET A 82 -10.07 22.75 -8.27
CA MET A 82 -9.13 21.67 -7.95
C MET A 82 -7.78 22.18 -7.45
N MET A 83 -7.14 23.13 -8.16
CA MET A 83 -5.81 23.61 -7.76
C MET A 83 -5.85 24.31 -6.39
N PRO A 84 -6.73 25.30 -6.14
CA PRO A 84 -6.77 25.93 -4.82
C PRO A 84 -6.99 24.93 -3.67
N GLU A 85 -7.72 23.83 -3.89
CA GLU A 85 -7.86 22.75 -2.88
C GLU A 85 -6.57 22.00 -2.63
N LEU A 86 -5.82 21.64 -3.68
CA LEU A 86 -4.52 20.97 -3.53
C LEU A 86 -3.51 21.86 -2.77
N TYR A 87 -3.42 23.15 -3.11
CA TYR A 87 -2.57 24.09 -2.37
C TYR A 87 -3.01 24.22 -0.90
N ASP A 88 -4.32 24.34 -0.63
CA ASP A 88 -4.86 24.41 0.73
C ASP A 88 -4.51 23.16 1.55
N LEU A 89 -4.70 21.96 0.98
CA LEU A 89 -4.34 20.69 1.62
C LEU A 89 -2.87 20.64 2.03
N VAL A 90 -1.96 21.00 1.11
CA VAL A 90 -0.52 20.97 1.35
C VAL A 90 -0.12 21.99 2.41
N LEU A 91 -0.57 23.23 2.28
CA LEU A 91 -0.21 24.32 3.19
C LEU A 91 -0.74 24.08 4.61
N LYS A 92 -2.01 23.64 4.71
CA LYS A 92 -2.68 23.43 5.99
C LYS A 92 -2.18 22.19 6.69
N TYR A 93 -2.16 21.05 5.98
CA TYR A 93 -1.96 19.76 6.61
C TYR A 93 -0.57 19.16 6.44
N LYS A 94 0.27 19.69 5.55
CA LYS A 94 1.66 19.24 5.36
C LYS A 94 1.77 17.69 5.29
N PRO A 95 1.15 17.05 4.27
CA PRO A 95 1.18 15.60 4.14
C PRO A 95 2.55 15.09 3.69
N ASP A 96 2.86 13.84 4.05
CA ASP A 96 4.04 13.10 3.58
C ASP A 96 3.79 12.45 2.21
N LEU A 97 2.53 12.31 1.80
CA LEU A 97 2.15 11.68 0.54
C LEU A 97 0.90 12.36 -0.05
N ILE A 98 0.91 12.63 -1.35
CA ILE A 98 -0.29 13.02 -2.11
C ILE A 98 -0.58 11.93 -3.14
N TRP A 99 -1.74 11.28 -2.98
CA TRP A 99 -2.22 10.23 -3.85
C TRP A 99 -3.32 10.80 -4.75
N SER A 100 -3.00 11.20 -5.97
CA SER A 100 -3.99 11.74 -6.90
C SER A 100 -4.75 10.62 -7.61
N ASP A 101 -5.96 10.93 -8.08
CA ASP A 101 -6.81 10.00 -8.84
C ASP A 101 -7.85 10.75 -9.67
N GLY A 102 -8.57 10.09 -10.57
CA GLY A 102 -9.56 10.76 -11.41
C GLY A 102 -8.94 11.57 -12.55
N ASP A 103 -7.71 11.25 -12.92
CA ASP A 103 -6.89 11.97 -13.89
C ASP A 103 -7.11 11.52 -15.35
N TRP A 104 -7.68 10.33 -15.54
CA TRP A 104 -7.77 9.62 -16.82
C TRP A 104 -8.57 10.32 -17.93
N GLU A 105 -9.40 11.32 -17.63
CA GLU A 105 -10.21 11.99 -18.65
C GLU A 105 -9.46 13.09 -19.42
N ALA A 106 -8.33 13.58 -18.91
CA ALA A 106 -7.63 14.73 -19.48
C ALA A 106 -6.11 14.65 -19.29
N PRO A 107 -5.31 15.32 -20.15
CA PRO A 107 -3.86 15.35 -20.02
C PRO A 107 -3.41 16.15 -18.77
N ASP A 108 -2.19 15.89 -18.34
CA ASP A 108 -1.49 16.61 -17.27
C ASP A 108 -1.47 18.14 -17.47
N SER A 109 -1.43 18.58 -18.73
CA SER A 109 -1.54 20.00 -19.12
C SER A 109 -2.89 20.61 -18.74
N TYR A 110 -4.02 19.90 -18.93
CA TYR A 110 -5.33 20.37 -18.46
C TYR A 110 -5.36 20.44 -16.94
N TRP A 111 -4.90 19.38 -16.27
CA TRP A 111 -4.87 19.34 -14.81
C TRP A 111 -3.88 20.34 -14.20
N ASN A 112 -2.99 20.95 -14.99
CA ASN A 112 -1.90 21.81 -14.52
C ASN A 112 -0.99 21.09 -13.50
N SER A 113 -0.85 19.78 -13.65
CA SER A 113 -0.11 18.92 -12.72
C SER A 113 1.37 19.26 -12.66
N THR A 114 1.99 19.58 -13.81
CA THR A 114 3.42 19.90 -13.89
C THR A 114 3.79 21.14 -13.08
N SER A 115 2.98 22.21 -13.16
CA SER A 115 3.20 23.42 -12.36
C SER A 115 3.01 23.16 -10.87
N PHE A 116 1.97 22.39 -10.49
CA PHE A 116 1.74 22.04 -9.10
C PHE A 116 2.86 21.19 -8.52
N LEU A 117 3.31 20.15 -9.24
CA LEU A 117 4.40 19.29 -8.80
C LEU A 117 5.73 20.05 -8.74
N ALA A 118 5.99 20.98 -9.66
CA ALA A 118 7.16 21.85 -9.60
C ALA A 118 7.14 22.71 -8.32
N TRP A 119 6.01 23.35 -8.00
CA TRP A 119 5.86 24.09 -6.75
C TRP A 119 5.98 23.16 -5.53
N LEU A 120 5.37 21.97 -5.57
CA LEU A 120 5.37 20.99 -4.49
C LEU A 120 6.81 20.63 -4.09
N TYR A 121 7.67 20.37 -5.08
CA TYR A 121 9.05 19.94 -4.86
C TYR A 121 10.08 21.07 -4.73
N ASN A 122 9.75 22.30 -5.14
CA ASN A 122 10.70 23.42 -5.03
C ASN A 122 10.40 24.34 -3.84
N ASP A 123 9.12 24.62 -3.58
CA ASP A 123 8.69 25.78 -2.78
C ASP A 123 7.77 25.42 -1.61
N SER A 124 7.09 24.27 -1.66
CA SER A 124 6.12 23.89 -0.64
C SER A 124 6.79 23.59 0.73
N PRO A 125 6.04 23.65 1.84
CA PRO A 125 6.56 23.34 3.18
C PRO A 125 6.92 21.85 3.38
N VAL A 126 6.60 20.98 2.41
CA VAL A 126 6.82 19.53 2.47
C VAL A 126 7.75 19.03 1.36
N LYS A 127 8.41 19.94 0.65
CA LYS A 127 9.25 19.64 -0.52
C LYS A 127 10.32 18.57 -0.30
N ASP A 128 10.85 18.47 0.92
CA ASP A 128 11.93 17.55 1.27
C ASP A 128 11.43 16.15 1.67
N THR A 129 10.12 15.97 1.86
CA THR A 129 9.54 14.73 2.40
C THR A 129 8.39 14.16 1.58
N VAL A 130 7.64 14.98 0.86
CA VAL A 130 6.43 14.57 0.16
C VAL A 130 6.75 13.63 -1.00
N VAL A 131 5.93 12.59 -1.17
CA VAL A 131 5.95 11.73 -2.36
C VAL A 131 4.59 11.75 -3.06
N VAL A 132 4.59 11.53 -4.37
CA VAL A 132 3.36 11.46 -5.17
C VAL A 132 3.31 10.17 -5.98
N ASN A 133 2.11 9.67 -6.24
CA ASN A 133 1.88 8.55 -7.16
C ASN A 133 1.99 8.99 -8.64
N ASP A 134 1.61 8.11 -9.56
CA ASP A 134 1.71 8.29 -11.01
C ASP A 134 0.40 8.67 -11.72
N ARG A 135 -0.60 9.17 -10.99
CA ARG A 135 -1.95 9.45 -11.51
C ARG A 135 -2.22 10.95 -11.67
N TRP A 136 -1.37 11.63 -12.44
CA TRP A 136 -1.41 13.09 -12.61
C TRP A 136 -1.88 13.56 -13.99
N GLY A 137 -2.40 12.66 -14.82
CA GLY A 137 -2.95 12.97 -16.13
C GLY A 137 -2.83 11.80 -17.10
N GLN A 138 -3.55 11.87 -18.22
CA GLN A 138 -3.42 10.89 -19.29
C GLN A 138 -1.96 10.67 -19.70
N GLY A 139 -1.54 9.41 -19.74
CA GLY A 139 -0.17 9.02 -20.09
C GLY A 139 0.84 9.08 -18.94
N CYS A 140 0.46 9.51 -17.73
CA CYS A 140 1.38 9.54 -16.58
C CYS A 140 1.54 8.17 -15.92
N SER A 141 0.47 7.37 -15.85
CA SER A 141 0.47 6.08 -15.18
C SER A 141 1.55 5.14 -15.75
N CYS A 142 2.37 4.52 -14.90
CA CYS A 142 3.61 3.77 -15.22
C CYS A 142 4.75 4.56 -15.89
N HIS A 143 4.66 5.89 -16.02
CA HIS A 143 5.64 6.70 -16.74
C HIS A 143 6.19 7.86 -15.90
N HIS A 144 5.36 8.51 -15.08
CA HIS A 144 5.68 9.71 -14.34
C HIS A 144 5.05 9.71 -12.95
N GLY A 145 5.87 9.68 -11.90
CA GLY A 145 5.45 9.74 -10.50
C GLY A 145 6.62 9.43 -9.56
N GLY A 146 6.48 9.74 -8.27
CA GLY A 146 7.48 9.36 -7.27
C GLY A 146 7.49 7.84 -7.00
N PHE A 147 6.35 7.19 -7.24
CA PHE A 147 6.21 5.74 -7.32
C PHE A 147 5.05 5.41 -8.27
N TYR A 148 5.04 4.19 -8.80
CA TYR A 148 4.03 3.75 -9.76
C TYR A 148 2.92 2.95 -9.09
N ASN A 149 1.67 3.28 -9.40
CA ASN A 149 0.54 2.39 -9.18
C ASN A 149 0.12 1.71 -10.47
N CYS A 150 0.32 2.30 -11.66
CA CYS A 150 -0.01 1.74 -12.98
C CYS A 150 -1.50 1.48 -13.27
N ALA A 151 -2.18 0.74 -12.40
CA ALA A 151 -3.60 0.40 -12.44
C ALA A 151 -4.09 0.07 -11.04
N ASP A 152 -5.41 -0.06 -10.87
CA ASP A 152 -5.97 -0.59 -9.63
C ASP A 152 -5.49 -2.03 -9.39
N LYS A 153 -5.07 -2.34 -8.16
CA LYS A 153 -4.56 -3.66 -7.77
C LYS A 153 -3.40 -4.15 -8.65
N TYR A 154 -2.60 -3.23 -9.18
CA TYR A 154 -1.45 -3.55 -10.03
C TYR A 154 -0.48 -4.51 -9.33
N GLN A 155 -0.02 -5.51 -10.08
CA GLN A 155 1.00 -6.45 -9.68
C GLN A 155 1.94 -6.67 -10.87
N PRO A 156 3.22 -6.27 -10.78
CA PRO A 156 4.17 -6.55 -11.83
C PRO A 156 4.52 -8.05 -11.82
N GLY A 157 4.71 -8.63 -13.01
CA GLY A 157 5.11 -10.04 -13.14
C GLY A 157 6.59 -10.30 -12.84
N THR A 158 7.42 -9.26 -12.87
CA THR A 158 8.86 -9.29 -12.59
C THR A 158 9.27 -8.06 -11.79
N LEU A 159 10.45 -8.06 -11.18
CA LEU A 159 10.96 -6.92 -10.42
C LEU A 159 11.04 -5.65 -11.29
N PRO A 160 10.24 -4.60 -11.04
CA PRO A 160 10.31 -3.37 -11.81
C PRO A 160 11.54 -2.53 -11.46
N GLY A 161 11.99 -1.70 -12.41
CA GLY A 161 13.12 -0.79 -12.23
C GLY A 161 12.78 0.53 -11.53
N HIS A 162 11.54 0.71 -11.10
CA HIS A 162 11.05 1.91 -10.41
C HIS A 162 10.24 1.50 -9.17
N LYS A 163 10.25 2.32 -8.12
CA LYS A 163 9.42 2.07 -6.93
C LYS A 163 7.95 2.07 -7.32
N TRP A 164 7.18 1.18 -6.71
CA TRP A 164 5.77 1.02 -7.01
C TRP A 164 4.97 0.69 -5.73
N GLU A 165 3.65 0.78 -5.83
CA GLU A 165 2.72 0.49 -4.75
C GLU A 165 1.50 -0.28 -5.28
N MET A 166 1.18 -1.41 -4.64
CA MET A 166 -0.09 -2.09 -4.83
C MET A 166 -1.12 -1.45 -3.91
N CYS A 167 -2.14 -0.82 -4.48
CA CYS A 167 -3.34 -0.43 -3.74
C CYS A 167 -4.41 -1.53 -3.89
N SER A 168 -4.85 -2.11 -2.77
CA SER A 168 -5.82 -3.22 -2.69
C SER A 168 -6.91 -2.92 -1.67
N SER A 169 -7.94 -3.76 -1.59
CA SER A 169 -9.13 -3.53 -0.76
C SER A 169 -9.57 -4.80 -0.03
N LEU A 170 -9.87 -4.68 1.28
CA LEU A 170 -10.38 -5.81 2.07
C LEU A 170 -11.72 -6.33 1.52
N ASP A 171 -12.63 -5.44 1.15
CA ASP A 171 -13.80 -5.82 0.34
C ASP A 171 -13.33 -5.97 -1.11
N ARG A 172 -13.44 -7.18 -1.65
CA ARG A 172 -12.97 -7.48 -3.00
C ARG A 172 -13.72 -6.71 -4.07
N LEU A 173 -14.96 -6.27 -3.78
CA LEU A 173 -15.84 -5.61 -4.73
C LEU A 173 -15.92 -4.08 -4.55
N SER A 174 -15.34 -3.51 -3.49
CA SER A 174 -15.46 -2.08 -3.24
C SER A 174 -14.29 -1.48 -2.46
N TRP A 175 -14.01 -0.21 -2.75
CA TRP A 175 -13.18 0.67 -1.92
C TRP A 175 -13.98 1.26 -0.76
N GLY A 176 -15.25 1.58 -1.00
CA GLY A 176 -16.17 2.13 0.00
C GLY A 176 -16.86 1.05 0.82
N TYR A 177 -17.52 1.45 1.90
CA TYR A 177 -18.31 0.53 2.72
C TYR A 177 -19.58 0.07 1.97
N ARG A 178 -19.79 -1.24 1.92
CA ARG A 178 -21.04 -1.86 1.46
C ARG A 178 -21.75 -2.54 2.62
N SER A 179 -22.96 -2.09 2.94
CA SER A 179 -23.79 -2.73 3.98
C SER A 179 -24.28 -4.12 3.60
N ASN A 180 -24.24 -4.47 2.30
CA ASN A 180 -24.66 -5.76 1.76
C ASN A 180 -23.49 -6.70 1.46
N MET A 181 -22.27 -6.39 1.92
CA MET A 181 -21.11 -7.25 1.69
C MET A 181 -21.32 -8.66 2.29
N SER A 182 -20.91 -9.68 1.55
CA SER A 182 -20.86 -11.07 2.04
C SER A 182 -19.47 -11.40 2.57
N ILE A 183 -19.38 -12.31 3.56
CA ILE A 183 -18.09 -12.76 4.11
C ILE A 183 -17.17 -13.36 3.04
N ALA A 184 -17.74 -14.03 2.02
CA ALA A 184 -16.97 -14.60 0.92
C ALA A 184 -16.36 -13.54 -0.02
N GLU A 185 -16.85 -12.31 0.04
CA GLU A 185 -16.35 -11.16 -0.72
C GLU A 185 -15.27 -10.38 0.04
N VAL A 186 -15.05 -10.69 1.33
CA VAL A 186 -13.99 -10.09 2.13
C VAL A 186 -12.74 -10.96 2.05
N MET A 187 -11.57 -10.34 1.85
CA MET A 187 -10.29 -11.05 1.86
C MET A 187 -10.10 -11.82 3.17
N ASP A 188 -9.60 -13.05 3.08
CA ASP A 188 -9.11 -13.79 4.23
C ASP A 188 -7.67 -13.41 4.56
N GLU A 189 -7.22 -13.81 5.75
CA GLU A 189 -5.87 -13.51 6.26
C GLU A 189 -4.78 -14.01 5.30
N ALA A 190 -4.91 -15.23 4.79
CA ALA A 190 -3.95 -15.82 3.87
C ALA A 190 -3.79 -15.00 2.58
N SER A 191 -4.89 -14.54 1.98
CA SER A 191 -4.84 -13.69 0.79
C SER A 191 -4.15 -12.35 1.06
N ILE A 192 -4.39 -11.73 2.22
CA ILE A 192 -3.80 -10.44 2.59
C ILE A 192 -2.29 -10.59 2.78
N ILE A 193 -1.86 -11.63 3.50
CA ILE A 193 -0.43 -11.92 3.71
C ILE A 193 0.23 -12.27 2.37
N GLN A 194 -0.45 -13.01 1.50
CA GLN A 194 0.05 -13.32 0.17
C GLN A 194 0.30 -12.06 -0.66
N GLU A 195 -0.69 -11.15 -0.76
CA GLU A 195 -0.53 -9.89 -1.48
C GLU A 195 0.61 -9.05 -0.90
N LEU A 196 0.71 -8.96 0.43
CA LEU A 196 1.80 -8.23 1.11
C LEU A 196 3.17 -8.81 0.76
N VAL A 197 3.36 -10.12 0.94
CA VAL A 197 4.65 -10.80 0.75
C VAL A 197 5.08 -10.69 -0.71
N GLN A 198 4.19 -10.99 -1.66
CA GLN A 198 4.46 -10.85 -3.09
C GLN A 198 4.86 -9.41 -3.45
N THR A 199 4.11 -8.44 -2.96
CA THR A 199 4.37 -7.01 -3.22
C THR A 199 5.75 -6.60 -2.75
N VAL A 200 6.11 -6.96 -1.50
CA VAL A 200 7.39 -6.57 -0.89
C VAL A 200 8.57 -7.30 -1.54
N SER A 201 8.41 -8.58 -1.89
CA SER A 201 9.41 -9.34 -2.64
C SER A 201 9.73 -8.74 -4.00
N LEU A 202 8.73 -8.11 -4.64
CA LEU A 202 8.88 -7.36 -5.88
C LEU A 202 9.20 -5.87 -5.66
N GLY A 203 9.57 -5.46 -4.43
CA GLY A 203 10.05 -4.12 -4.11
C GLY A 203 8.96 -3.06 -3.98
N GLY A 204 7.70 -3.47 -3.97
CA GLY A 204 6.54 -2.57 -3.83
C GLY A 204 6.21 -2.23 -2.37
N ASN A 205 5.35 -1.24 -2.20
CA ASN A 205 4.61 -1.04 -0.96
C ASN A 205 3.18 -1.58 -1.10
N TYR A 206 2.60 -2.11 -0.02
CA TYR A 206 1.23 -2.61 0.00
C TYR A 206 0.32 -1.62 0.74
N LEU A 207 -0.62 -1.01 0.03
CA LEU A 207 -1.62 -0.09 0.56
C LEU A 207 -2.98 -0.80 0.62
N LEU A 208 -3.34 -1.29 1.82
CA LEU A 208 -4.57 -2.02 2.06
C LEU A 208 -5.70 -1.08 2.50
N ASN A 209 -6.71 -0.92 1.66
CA ASN A 209 -7.88 -0.08 1.93
C ASN A 209 -8.91 -0.76 2.85
N VAL A 210 -9.51 0.06 3.72
CA VAL A 210 -10.72 -0.26 4.48
C VAL A 210 -11.75 0.85 4.31
N GLY A 211 -13.02 0.47 4.16
CA GLY A 211 -14.14 1.42 4.12
C GLY A 211 -14.90 1.45 5.45
N PRO A 212 -14.80 2.53 6.25
CA PRO A 212 -15.60 2.69 7.47
C PRO A 212 -17.09 2.90 7.16
N THR A 213 -17.95 2.62 8.14
CA THR A 213 -19.38 2.99 8.05
C THR A 213 -19.57 4.51 8.12
N LYS A 214 -20.77 4.99 7.81
CA LYS A 214 -21.12 6.42 7.91
C LYS A 214 -21.02 6.98 9.34
N GLU A 215 -21.08 6.12 10.35
CA GLU A 215 -20.87 6.46 11.76
C GLU A 215 -19.38 6.54 12.14
N GLY A 216 -18.45 6.30 11.21
CA GLY A 216 -17.01 6.32 11.44
C GLY A 216 -16.46 5.03 12.06
N VAL A 217 -17.19 3.91 11.95
CA VAL A 217 -16.80 2.62 12.53
C VAL A 217 -16.13 1.74 11.48
N ILE A 218 -14.93 1.22 11.77
CA ILE A 218 -14.37 0.10 11.01
C ILE A 218 -15.14 -1.16 11.42
N VAL A 219 -15.82 -1.82 10.50
CA VAL A 219 -16.65 -2.98 10.84
C VAL A 219 -15.83 -4.15 11.43
N PRO A 220 -16.41 -4.97 12.33
CA PRO A 220 -15.65 -5.99 13.08
C PRO A 220 -14.84 -6.93 12.22
N ILE A 221 -15.35 -7.33 11.05
CA ILE A 221 -14.63 -8.21 10.14
C ILE A 221 -13.36 -7.55 9.59
N PHE A 222 -13.37 -6.26 9.27
CA PHE A 222 -12.17 -5.55 8.83
C PHE A 222 -11.18 -5.37 9.98
N GLN A 223 -11.66 -5.06 11.19
CA GLN A 223 -10.81 -4.99 12.37
C GLN A 223 -10.09 -6.32 12.62
N GLU A 224 -10.83 -7.43 12.54
CA GLU A 224 -10.27 -8.77 12.75
C GLU A 224 -9.16 -9.06 11.74
N ARG A 225 -9.35 -8.78 10.44
CA ARG A 225 -8.32 -8.98 9.40
C ARG A 225 -7.10 -8.10 9.61
N LEU A 226 -7.28 -6.83 9.97
CA LEU A 226 -6.17 -5.92 10.24
C LEU A 226 -5.37 -6.35 11.48
N LEU A 227 -6.05 -6.80 12.53
CA LEU A 227 -5.41 -7.31 13.74
C LEU A 227 -4.68 -8.65 13.47
N ALA A 228 -5.23 -9.51 12.61
CA ALA A 228 -4.58 -10.74 12.17
C ALA A 228 -3.28 -10.45 11.42
N LEU A 229 -3.32 -9.55 10.44
CA LEU A 229 -2.13 -9.08 9.73
C LEU A 229 -1.11 -8.46 10.69
N GLY A 230 -1.57 -7.66 11.66
CA GLY A 230 -0.72 -7.08 12.70
C GLY A 230 0.02 -8.13 13.53
N ARG A 231 -0.68 -9.15 14.02
CA ARG A 231 -0.07 -10.27 14.76
C ARG A 231 0.96 -11.03 13.92
N TRP A 232 0.68 -11.24 12.63
CA TRP A 232 1.63 -11.87 11.73
C TRP A 232 2.88 -11.00 11.53
N LEU A 233 2.72 -9.69 11.38
CA LEU A 233 3.82 -8.71 11.27
C LEU A 233 4.62 -8.55 12.56
N ASP A 234 4.02 -8.72 13.74
CA ASP A 234 4.76 -8.72 15.01
C ASP A 234 5.80 -9.85 15.06
N THR A 235 5.52 -10.97 14.40
CA THR A 235 6.43 -12.12 14.31
C THR A 235 7.38 -12.02 13.12
N ASN A 236 6.84 -11.74 11.94
CA ASN A 236 7.56 -11.84 10.66
C ASN A 236 7.97 -10.49 10.06
N GLY A 237 7.68 -9.38 10.74
CA GLY A 237 7.88 -8.03 10.24
C GLY A 237 9.33 -7.67 9.93
N GLU A 238 10.31 -8.36 10.52
CA GLU A 238 11.73 -8.22 10.16
C GLU A 238 12.00 -8.55 8.68
N ALA A 239 11.27 -9.53 8.12
CA ALA A 239 11.37 -9.92 6.71
C ALA A 239 10.67 -8.94 5.76
N ILE A 240 9.87 -8.00 6.29
CA ILE A 240 9.02 -7.09 5.51
C ILE A 240 9.52 -5.66 5.59
N TYR A 241 9.70 -5.14 6.81
CA TYR A 241 10.01 -3.74 7.01
C TYR A 241 11.48 -3.42 6.65
N GLU A 242 11.64 -2.45 5.76
CA GLU A 242 12.94 -1.99 5.24
C GLU A 242 13.74 -3.07 4.52
N SER A 243 13.09 -4.17 4.12
CA SER A 243 13.69 -5.16 3.26
C SER A 243 13.77 -4.63 1.82
N GLN A 244 14.58 -5.31 1.02
CA GLN A 244 14.77 -5.06 -0.40
C GLN A 244 14.49 -6.35 -1.16
N PRO A 245 14.16 -6.25 -2.47
CA PRO A 245 14.14 -7.41 -3.35
C PRO A 245 15.47 -8.15 -3.29
N TRP A 246 15.43 -9.44 -3.01
CA TRP A 246 16.60 -10.30 -3.18
C TRP A 246 16.80 -10.61 -4.66
N ARG A 247 17.95 -11.16 -5.07
CA ARG A 247 18.24 -11.46 -6.49
C ARG A 247 17.23 -12.42 -7.15
N VAL A 248 16.57 -13.24 -6.35
CA VAL A 248 15.46 -14.11 -6.73
C VAL A 248 14.27 -13.64 -5.90
N GLN A 249 13.13 -13.32 -6.52
CA GLN A 249 11.94 -12.86 -5.78
C GLN A 249 11.04 -14.02 -5.36
N VAL A 250 11.01 -15.09 -6.16
CA VAL A 250 10.17 -16.26 -5.93
C VAL A 250 10.84 -17.51 -6.48
N GLU A 251 10.65 -18.63 -5.81
CA GLU A 251 10.94 -19.96 -6.37
C GLU A 251 9.81 -20.95 -6.07
N ASN A 252 9.75 -22.01 -6.87
CA ASN A 252 8.77 -23.09 -6.75
C ASN A 252 9.50 -24.43 -6.70
N SER A 253 10.09 -24.75 -5.55
CA SER A 253 10.81 -26.00 -5.28
C SER A 253 9.86 -27.05 -4.70
N THR A 254 9.49 -26.89 -3.42
CA THR A 254 8.49 -27.71 -2.71
C THR A 254 7.11 -27.07 -2.78
N ASP A 255 7.07 -25.76 -2.52
CA ASP A 255 5.90 -24.87 -2.57
C ASP A 255 6.39 -23.48 -3.04
N THR A 256 5.47 -22.55 -3.24
CA THR A 256 5.84 -21.16 -3.56
C THR A 256 6.51 -20.49 -2.37
N VAL A 257 7.78 -20.13 -2.53
CA VAL A 257 8.58 -19.40 -1.55
C VAL A 257 8.96 -18.05 -2.13
N TRP A 258 8.63 -16.99 -1.39
CA TRP A 258 8.99 -15.61 -1.72
C TRP A 258 10.21 -15.17 -0.93
N TYR A 259 11.00 -14.28 -1.52
CA TYR A 259 12.23 -13.81 -0.89
C TYR A 259 12.27 -12.31 -0.71
N THR A 260 12.87 -11.89 0.39
CA THR A 260 13.30 -10.52 0.64
C THR A 260 14.70 -10.56 1.24
N ALA A 261 15.38 -9.42 1.29
CA ALA A 261 16.69 -9.30 1.91
C ALA A 261 16.79 -8.05 2.79
N LYS A 262 17.50 -8.15 3.92
CA LYS A 262 17.81 -7.01 4.79
C LYS A 262 19.24 -7.14 5.31
N GLY A 263 20.12 -6.24 4.88
CA GLY A 263 21.55 -6.35 5.16
C GLY A 263 22.11 -7.68 4.61
N PRO A 264 22.84 -8.47 5.42
CA PRO A 264 23.39 -9.76 4.99
C PRO A 264 22.37 -10.92 5.05
N ALA A 265 21.18 -10.69 5.60
CA ALA A 265 20.16 -11.72 5.78
C ALA A 265 19.22 -11.81 4.57
N VAL A 266 18.93 -13.04 4.17
CA VAL A 266 17.89 -13.37 3.18
C VAL A 266 16.73 -14.02 3.92
N TYR A 267 15.51 -13.58 3.63
CA TYR A 267 14.31 -14.16 4.23
C TYR A 267 13.58 -15.01 3.20
N ALA A 268 13.27 -16.26 3.56
CA ALA A 268 12.46 -17.17 2.76
C ALA A 268 11.07 -17.25 3.39
N ILE A 269 10.05 -16.79 2.69
CA ILE A 269 8.68 -16.63 3.20
C ILE A 269 7.76 -17.60 2.45
N PHE A 270 7.05 -18.45 3.18
CA PHE A 270 6.13 -19.44 2.61
C PHE A 270 4.80 -19.44 3.37
N LEU A 271 3.70 -19.68 2.66
CA LEU A 271 2.34 -19.59 3.20
C LEU A 271 1.69 -20.95 3.44
N LEU A 272 2.26 -22.00 2.84
CA LEU A 272 1.83 -23.38 3.01
C LEU A 272 2.93 -24.14 3.73
N TRP A 273 2.57 -24.79 4.84
CA TRP A 273 3.52 -25.65 5.53
C TRP A 273 3.79 -26.88 4.67
N PRO A 274 5.05 -27.17 4.32
CA PRO A 274 5.36 -28.25 3.40
C PRO A 274 5.01 -29.61 4.01
N ARG A 275 4.63 -30.55 3.12
CA ARG A 275 4.40 -31.95 3.51
C ARG A 275 5.68 -32.54 4.11
N ASP A 276 5.51 -33.37 5.13
CA ASP A 276 6.61 -33.99 5.89
C ASP A 276 7.57 -33.03 6.61
N SER A 277 7.23 -31.73 6.70
CA SER A 277 8.05 -30.69 7.36
C SER A 277 9.46 -30.57 6.76
N LEU A 278 9.60 -30.84 5.47
CA LEU A 278 10.84 -30.64 4.72
C LEU A 278 10.65 -29.51 3.71
N LEU A 279 11.44 -28.45 3.85
CA LEU A 279 11.46 -27.32 2.92
C LEU A 279 12.76 -27.35 2.13
N GLU A 280 12.66 -27.56 0.82
CA GLU A 280 13.80 -27.45 -0.09
C GLU A 280 13.87 -26.03 -0.65
N LEU A 281 15.04 -25.39 -0.59
CA LEU A 281 15.30 -24.09 -1.17
C LEU A 281 16.45 -24.18 -2.19
N CYS A 282 16.16 -23.92 -3.47
CA CYS A 282 17.12 -24.15 -4.56
C CYS A 282 18.03 -22.93 -4.83
N SER A 283 17.54 -21.73 -4.56
CA SER A 283 18.23 -20.47 -4.84
C SER A 283 19.33 -20.08 -3.85
N PRO A 284 19.15 -20.19 -2.52
CA PRO A 284 20.20 -19.81 -1.56
C PRO A 284 21.28 -20.89 -1.51
N LEU A 285 22.53 -20.50 -1.78
CA LEU A 285 23.65 -21.42 -1.76
C LEU A 285 24.30 -21.44 -0.37
N PRO A 286 24.38 -22.59 0.31
CA PRO A 286 25.03 -22.66 1.60
C PRO A 286 26.53 -22.38 1.50
N SER A 287 27.08 -21.90 2.60
CA SER A 287 28.51 -21.79 2.86
C SER A 287 28.82 -22.29 4.27
N PRO A 288 30.10 -22.45 4.65
CA PRO A 288 30.47 -22.79 6.02
C PRO A 288 29.96 -21.81 7.09
N ALA A 289 29.58 -20.59 6.69
CA ALA A 289 29.02 -19.57 7.58
C ALA A 289 27.49 -19.60 7.66
N THR A 290 26.82 -20.52 6.94
CA THR A 290 25.36 -20.53 6.83
C THR A 290 24.68 -20.80 8.17
N ARG A 291 23.71 -19.93 8.50
CA ARG A 291 22.82 -20.09 9.65
C ARG A 291 21.39 -20.00 9.15
N VAL A 292 20.55 -20.91 9.64
CA VAL A 292 19.13 -21.00 9.30
C VAL A 292 18.33 -20.94 10.59
N THR A 293 17.47 -19.92 10.70
CA THR A 293 16.56 -19.71 11.85
C THR A 293 15.16 -19.40 11.33
N MET A 294 14.15 -19.50 12.19
CA MET A 294 12.76 -19.13 11.86
C MET A 294 12.32 -18.00 12.78
N LEU A 295 11.72 -16.96 12.20
CA LEU A 295 11.19 -15.85 12.99
C LEU A 295 10.05 -16.35 13.89
N GLY A 296 10.05 -15.90 15.15
CA GLY A 296 9.09 -16.36 16.16
C GLY A 296 9.39 -17.74 16.76
N TYR A 297 10.47 -18.42 16.36
CA TYR A 297 10.86 -19.73 16.88
C TYR A 297 12.25 -19.66 17.54
N ALA A 298 12.32 -20.00 18.83
CA ALA A 298 13.57 -19.97 19.59
C ALA A 298 14.47 -21.21 19.40
N GLY A 299 13.94 -22.28 18.81
CA GLY A 299 14.69 -23.51 18.62
C GLY A 299 15.64 -23.43 17.41
N ALA A 300 16.64 -24.32 17.41
CA ALA A 300 17.53 -24.47 16.26
C ALA A 300 16.87 -25.27 15.13
N LEU A 301 17.06 -24.82 13.89
CA LEU A 301 16.64 -25.58 12.71
C LEU A 301 17.77 -26.48 12.23
N LYS A 302 17.41 -27.71 11.86
CA LYS A 302 18.33 -28.62 11.18
C LYS A 302 18.23 -28.37 9.68
N TRP A 303 19.38 -28.27 9.02
CA TRP A 303 19.46 -28.14 7.58
C TRP A 303 20.69 -28.86 7.05
N GLN A 304 20.66 -29.18 5.76
CA GLN A 304 21.76 -29.78 5.02
C GLN A 304 21.77 -29.23 3.59
N GLU A 305 22.85 -29.48 2.85
CA GLU A 305 22.87 -29.25 1.40
C GLU A 305 21.83 -30.15 0.72
N SER A 306 21.01 -29.58 -0.18
CA SER A 306 20.11 -30.37 -1.02
C SER A 306 20.91 -31.23 -2.02
N PRO A 307 20.46 -32.46 -2.35
CA PRO A 307 21.10 -33.30 -3.37
C PRO A 307 21.24 -32.64 -4.74
N GLY A 308 20.31 -31.73 -5.08
CA GLY A 308 20.36 -30.98 -6.34
C GLY A 308 21.25 -29.75 -6.20
N LYS A 309 20.79 -28.78 -5.39
CA LYS A 309 21.47 -27.51 -5.11
C LYS A 309 20.70 -26.77 -4.01
N GLY A 310 21.42 -26.05 -3.14
CA GLY A 310 20.83 -25.16 -2.14
C GLY A 310 20.64 -25.83 -0.78
N LEU A 311 19.53 -25.54 -0.10
CA LEU A 311 19.26 -25.94 1.28
C LEU A 311 18.11 -26.94 1.35
N LEU A 312 18.24 -27.98 2.17
CA LEU A 312 17.12 -28.81 2.62
C LEU A 312 16.96 -28.61 4.13
N ILE A 313 15.82 -28.08 4.54
CA ILE A 313 15.57 -27.61 5.91
C ILE A 313 14.48 -28.49 6.54
N THR A 314 14.78 -29.06 7.70
CA THR A 314 13.78 -29.76 8.51
C THR A 314 13.09 -28.77 9.43
N LEU A 315 11.83 -28.49 9.14
CA LEU A 315 10.99 -27.61 9.93
C LEU A 315 10.55 -28.30 11.23
N PRO A 316 10.40 -27.54 12.33
CA PRO A 316 10.04 -28.11 13.61
C PRO A 316 8.57 -28.52 13.61
N TYR A 317 8.21 -29.51 14.42
CA TYR A 317 6.80 -29.71 14.75
C TYR A 317 6.30 -28.50 15.54
N LEU A 318 5.38 -27.74 14.95
CA LEU A 318 4.71 -26.65 15.63
C LEU A 318 3.46 -27.21 16.33
N PRO A 319 3.29 -26.99 17.65
CA PRO A 319 2.07 -27.39 18.32
C PRO A 319 0.87 -26.66 17.71
N PRO A 320 -0.33 -27.26 17.72
CA PRO A 320 -1.53 -26.59 17.26
C PRO A 320 -1.70 -25.23 17.96
N SER A 321 -1.65 -24.15 17.19
CA SER A 321 -1.94 -22.81 17.69
C SER A 321 -3.47 -22.61 17.66
N PRO A 322 -4.06 -21.97 18.69
CA PRO A 322 -5.47 -21.59 18.65
C PRO A 322 -5.78 -20.56 17.55
N VAL A 323 -4.74 -19.88 17.04
CA VAL A 323 -4.82 -18.99 15.88
C VAL A 323 -4.12 -19.67 14.70
N PRO A 324 -4.83 -19.98 13.60
CA PRO A 324 -4.21 -20.45 12.37
C PRO A 324 -3.18 -19.42 11.91
N GLN A 325 -1.93 -19.84 11.66
CA GLN A 325 -0.93 -18.97 11.04
C GLN A 325 -0.94 -19.22 9.54
N SER A 326 -1.09 -18.16 8.75
CA SER A 326 -1.10 -18.24 7.29
C SER A 326 0.24 -17.90 6.63
N GLY A 327 1.36 -18.11 7.33
CA GLY A 327 2.69 -18.01 6.72
C GLY A 327 3.83 -17.89 7.72
N TRP A 328 5.04 -18.24 7.27
CA TRP A 328 6.25 -18.31 8.07
C TRP A 328 7.43 -17.71 7.31
N ALA A 329 8.40 -17.15 8.04
CA ALA A 329 9.64 -16.63 7.48
C ALA A 329 10.87 -17.30 8.10
N LEU A 330 11.72 -17.87 7.26
CA LEU A 330 13.08 -18.28 7.65
C LEU A 330 14.04 -17.11 7.44
N LYS A 331 14.98 -16.94 8.36
CA LYS A 331 16.13 -16.05 8.22
C LYS A 331 17.37 -16.87 7.90
N LEU A 332 17.94 -16.60 6.73
CA LEU A 332 19.13 -17.24 6.19
C LEU A 332 20.28 -16.23 6.23
N GLU A 333 21.36 -16.58 6.92
CA GLU A 333 22.59 -15.78 6.96
C GLU A 333 23.74 -16.58 6.35
N GLY A 334 24.73 -15.90 5.79
CA GLY A 334 25.90 -16.57 5.20
C GLY A 334 25.57 -17.42 3.97
N VAL A 335 24.43 -17.18 3.31
CA VAL A 335 24.08 -17.81 2.03
C VAL A 335 24.55 -16.92 0.88
N GLN A 336 25.09 -17.53 -0.16
CA GLN A 336 25.43 -16.84 -1.41
C GLN A 336 24.21 -16.70 -2.29
#